data_AF-A0A2N6G8D2-F1
#
_entry.id   AF-A0A2N6G8D2-F1
#
_cell.length_a   1.000
_cell.length_b   1.000
_cell.length_c   1.000
_cell.angle_alpha   90.00
_cell.angle_beta   90.00
_cell.angle_gamma   90.00
#
_symmetry.space_group_name_H-M   'P 1'
#
loop_
_entity.id
_entity.type
_entity.pdbx_description
1 polymer ?
#
loop_
_entity_poly.entity_id
_entity_poly.type
_entity_poly.pdbx_seq_one_letter_code
_entity_poly.pdbx_strand_id
1 'polypeptide(L)'
;MELSAEDALRLNVLLANKPLAIRIHESSMTLYGLLPEGEATVKLTPVGSDEKYLKAVRGFLSEKALGSPGGYPLYLQRWTRQGQMRQDSLEQLLLLGDPTAVFAVVCAGGLTDELGRRAWWAAEEAENARRLLQTEAVVRGETGKKLARYLIDYLPFETETETMVESVRLALQPELLDSDARNELWKRSARKTAYLLGFLAAMPNDLPDQLPARADYDDATEKLTALIETGNQTAVLLQRLLSAPGQTFLSTSLRILDKPPTQDIVNTTLDVLRDYCLAVRHEGDPDLTIEELAAEADRYISKAAEAVACLQQIPALQSELRALRILSGGGYGVLRPVLKGTTAVGSLMRRKLAPVLDPYTQQIRTLLASD
;
A
#
# COMPACT_ATOMS: atom_id res chain seq x y z
N MET A 1 -43.10 2.15 -1.25
CA MET A 1 -43.18 3.15 -0.18
C MET A 1 -42.74 4.46 -0.81
N GLU A 2 -43.58 5.47 -0.74
CA GLU A 2 -43.31 6.77 -1.36
C GLU A 2 -42.68 7.73 -0.34
N LEU A 3 -41.90 8.68 -0.83
CA LEU A 3 -41.33 9.75 -0.02
C LEU A 3 -42.43 10.67 0.49
N SER A 4 -42.22 11.32 1.63
CA SER A 4 -43.12 12.40 2.05
C SER A 4 -43.09 13.52 1.02
N ALA A 5 -44.23 14.19 0.79
CA ALA A 5 -44.31 15.29 -0.18
C ALA A 5 -43.31 16.42 0.15
N GLU A 6 -43.09 16.66 1.44
CA GLU A 6 -42.12 17.63 1.95
C GLU A 6 -40.68 17.25 1.61
N ASP A 7 -40.27 16.01 1.86
CA ASP A 7 -38.91 15.57 1.54
C ASP A 7 -38.71 15.49 0.02
N ALA A 8 -39.71 15.02 -0.74
CA ALA A 8 -39.64 15.02 -2.20
C ALA A 8 -39.42 16.44 -2.76
N LEU A 9 -40.11 17.46 -2.22
CA LEU A 9 -39.89 18.86 -2.59
C LEU A 9 -38.46 19.32 -2.22
N ARG A 10 -38.02 19.07 -0.99
CA ARG A 10 -36.68 19.45 -0.52
C ARG A 10 -35.56 18.83 -1.35
N LEU A 11 -35.70 17.54 -1.70
CA LEU A 11 -34.71 16.85 -2.54
C LEU A 11 -34.72 17.37 -3.98
N ASN A 12 -35.87 17.72 -4.56
CA ASN A 12 -35.92 18.38 -5.87
C ASN A 12 -35.22 19.76 -5.83
N VAL A 13 -35.45 20.55 -4.78
CA VAL A 13 -34.78 21.84 -4.60
C VAL A 13 -33.27 21.66 -4.46
N LEU A 14 -32.83 20.68 -3.67
CA LEU A 14 -31.41 20.33 -3.56
C LEU A 14 -30.81 20.01 -4.93
N LEU A 15 -31.43 19.11 -5.69
CA LEU A 15 -30.93 18.70 -7.01
C LEU A 15 -30.95 19.84 -8.03
N ALA A 16 -31.89 20.77 -7.94
CA ALA A 16 -31.92 21.98 -8.78
C ALA A 16 -30.70 22.87 -8.55
N ASN A 17 -30.11 22.85 -7.35
CA ASN A 17 -28.86 23.55 -7.04
C ASN A 17 -27.60 22.80 -7.53
N LYS A 18 -27.75 21.69 -8.26
CA LYS A 18 -26.68 20.91 -8.90
C LYS A 18 -25.55 20.54 -7.93
N PRO A 19 -25.83 19.74 -6.88
CA PRO A 19 -24.79 19.26 -5.99
C PRO A 19 -23.76 18.44 -6.76
N LEU A 20 -22.52 18.50 -6.29
CA LEU A 20 -21.37 17.76 -6.80
C LEU A 20 -21.31 16.33 -6.25
N ALA A 21 -21.84 16.13 -5.04
CA ALA A 21 -21.93 14.84 -4.35
C ALA A 21 -23.03 14.90 -3.28
N ILE A 22 -23.55 13.74 -2.89
CA ILE A 22 -24.56 13.59 -1.84
C ILE A 22 -24.10 12.55 -0.82
N ARG A 23 -24.17 12.91 0.46
CA ARG A 23 -23.89 12.05 1.61
C ARG A 23 -25.15 11.91 2.47
N ILE A 24 -25.43 10.71 2.96
CA ILE A 24 -26.57 10.47 3.87
C ILE A 24 -26.04 9.91 5.18
N HIS A 25 -26.30 10.62 6.28
CA HIS A 25 -26.10 10.10 7.63
C HIS A 25 -27.36 9.37 8.09
N GLU A 26 -27.40 8.06 7.86
CA GLU A 26 -28.58 7.20 8.08
C GLU A 26 -29.12 7.30 9.51
N SER A 27 -28.25 7.24 10.53
CA SER A 27 -28.64 7.29 11.95
C SER A 27 -29.34 8.59 12.33
N SER A 28 -28.95 9.70 11.70
CA SER A 28 -29.52 11.01 11.96
C SER A 28 -30.64 11.36 10.97
N MET A 29 -30.91 10.55 9.94
CA MET A 29 -31.81 10.90 8.85
C MET A 29 -31.51 12.29 8.26
N THR A 30 -30.23 12.56 8.01
CA THR A 30 -29.78 13.85 7.47
C THR A 30 -29.02 13.62 6.18
N LEU A 31 -29.44 14.30 5.12
CA LEU A 31 -28.81 14.30 3.83
C LEU A 31 -28.04 15.61 3.64
N TYR A 32 -26.83 15.51 3.12
CA TYR A 32 -25.97 16.63 2.78
C TYR A 32 -25.68 16.61 1.29
N GLY A 33 -25.72 17.76 0.63
CA GLY A 33 -25.26 17.94 -0.74
C GLY A 33 -24.06 18.88 -0.77
N LEU A 34 -22.96 18.42 -1.35
CA LEU A 34 -21.79 19.24 -1.62
C LEU A 34 -22.11 20.18 -2.78
N LEU A 35 -21.97 21.48 -2.58
CA LEU A 35 -22.12 22.47 -3.66
C LEU A 35 -20.72 22.94 -4.11
N PRO A 36 -20.60 23.67 -5.24
CA PRO A 36 -19.34 24.34 -5.58
C PRO A 36 -18.84 25.25 -4.46
N GLU A 37 -19.77 25.87 -3.74
CA GLU A 37 -19.51 26.71 -2.58
C GLU A 37 -20.39 26.25 -1.41
N GLY A 38 -19.77 25.62 -0.40
CA GLY A 38 -20.44 25.18 0.82
C GLY A 38 -21.23 23.88 0.68
N GLU A 39 -22.18 23.69 1.60
CA GLU A 39 -23.00 22.49 1.71
C GLU A 39 -24.48 22.87 1.90
N ALA A 40 -25.36 22.03 1.37
CA ALA A 40 -26.79 22.10 1.62
C ALA A 40 -27.22 20.91 2.49
N THR A 41 -28.11 21.16 3.45
CA THR A 41 -28.56 20.14 4.41
C THR A 41 -30.06 19.94 4.29
N VAL A 42 -30.48 18.68 4.23
CA VAL A 42 -31.88 18.26 4.24
C VAL A 42 -32.10 17.28 5.37
N LYS A 43 -32.88 17.69 6.37
CA LYS A 43 -33.38 16.78 7.41
C LYS A 43 -34.54 15.98 6.83
N LEU A 44 -34.38 14.66 6.76
CA LEU A 44 -35.41 13.74 6.28
C LEU A 44 -36.43 13.46 7.38
N THR A 45 -37.66 13.26 6.96
CA THR A 45 -38.84 13.05 7.80
C THR A 45 -39.44 11.70 7.41
N PRO A 46 -38.84 10.57 7.86
CA PRO A 46 -39.21 9.24 7.39
C PRO A 46 -40.65 8.89 7.75
N VAL A 47 -41.37 8.32 6.78
CA VAL A 47 -42.72 7.77 6.99
C VAL A 47 -42.59 6.25 7.06
N GLY A 48 -42.72 5.68 8.27
CA GLY A 48 -42.63 4.24 8.49
C GLY A 48 -41.21 3.76 8.77
N SER A 49 -40.76 2.73 8.06
CA SER A 49 -39.45 2.11 8.32
C SER A 49 -38.32 2.93 7.69
N ASP A 50 -37.38 3.35 8.54
CA ASP A 50 -36.14 4.06 8.18
C ASP A 50 -35.40 3.43 7.00
N GLU A 51 -35.15 2.12 7.06
CA GLU A 51 -34.46 1.38 5.99
C GLU A 51 -35.22 1.47 4.64
N LYS A 52 -36.53 1.24 4.67
CA LYS A 52 -37.37 1.35 3.47
C LYS A 52 -37.43 2.79 2.96
N TYR A 53 -37.34 3.77 3.85
CA TYR A 53 -37.37 5.19 3.52
C TYR A 53 -36.07 5.61 2.83
N LEU A 54 -34.92 5.24 3.39
CA LEU A 54 -33.61 5.46 2.79
C LEU A 54 -33.50 4.78 1.42
N LYS A 55 -34.06 3.58 1.26
CA LYS A 55 -34.14 2.92 -0.04
C LYS A 55 -34.97 3.72 -1.05
N ALA A 56 -36.10 4.30 -0.63
CA ALA A 56 -36.92 5.17 -1.47
C ALA A 56 -36.20 6.48 -1.83
N VAL A 57 -35.46 7.08 -0.89
CA VAL A 57 -34.63 8.28 -1.13
C VAL A 57 -33.56 7.98 -2.16
N ARG A 58 -32.80 6.88 -2.00
CA ARG A 58 -31.78 6.46 -2.98
C ARG A 58 -32.37 6.12 -4.34
N GLY A 59 -33.56 5.52 -4.37
CA GLY A 59 -34.34 5.30 -5.59
C GLY A 59 -34.64 6.62 -6.31
N PHE A 60 -35.14 7.61 -5.57
CA PHE A 60 -35.43 8.94 -6.10
C PHE A 60 -34.18 9.65 -6.62
N LEU A 61 -33.09 9.66 -5.85
CA LEU A 61 -31.82 10.26 -6.27
C LEU A 61 -31.26 9.58 -7.52
N SER A 62 -31.32 8.24 -7.57
CA SER A 62 -30.87 7.44 -8.71
C SER A 62 -31.66 7.74 -9.98
N GLU A 63 -32.98 7.86 -9.88
CA GLU A 63 -33.82 8.23 -11.02
C GLU A 63 -33.45 9.61 -11.56
N LYS A 64 -33.24 10.59 -10.67
CA LYS A 64 -32.90 11.96 -11.05
C LYS A 64 -31.49 12.10 -11.62
N ALA A 65 -30.51 11.39 -11.06
CA ALA A 65 -29.12 11.49 -11.48
C ALA A 65 -28.83 10.74 -12.78
N LEU A 66 -29.50 9.59 -13.01
CA LEU A 66 -29.17 8.67 -14.10
C LEU A 66 -30.21 8.66 -15.24
N GLY A 67 -31.40 9.24 -15.02
CA GLY A 67 -32.44 9.37 -16.05
C GLY A 67 -33.05 8.06 -16.57
N SER A 68 -32.80 6.92 -15.92
CA SER A 68 -33.32 5.61 -16.35
C SER A 68 -34.44 5.12 -15.42
N PRO A 69 -35.65 4.86 -15.94
CA PRO A 69 -36.71 4.21 -15.17
C PRO A 69 -36.33 2.75 -14.89
N GLY A 70 -36.34 2.37 -13.61
CA GLY A 70 -35.82 1.08 -13.12
C GLY A 70 -34.74 1.22 -12.04
N GLY A 71 -34.84 2.28 -11.24
CA GLY A 71 -33.84 2.80 -10.31
C GLY A 71 -33.28 1.81 -9.28
N TYR A 72 -32.26 2.29 -8.58
CA TYR A 72 -31.57 1.68 -7.45
C TYR A 72 -32.25 0.45 -6.78
N PRO A 73 -31.56 -0.70 -6.64
CA PRO A 73 -30.13 -0.91 -6.83
C PRO A 73 -29.74 -1.52 -8.20
N LEU A 74 -30.70 -1.75 -9.11
CA LEU A 74 -30.44 -2.49 -10.36
C LEU A 74 -29.38 -1.85 -11.25
N TYR A 75 -29.24 -0.53 -11.23
CA TYR A 75 -28.18 0.17 -11.96
C TYR A 75 -26.78 -0.18 -11.43
N LEU A 76 -26.59 -0.19 -10.11
CA LEU A 76 -25.32 -0.56 -9.49
C LEU A 76 -24.92 -2.01 -9.80
N GLN A 77 -25.90 -2.93 -9.84
CA GLN A 77 -25.67 -4.33 -10.23
C GLN A 77 -25.28 -4.50 -11.70
N ARG A 78 -25.78 -3.63 -12.59
CA ARG A 78 -25.38 -3.61 -14.01
C ARG A 78 -24.01 -2.97 -14.17
N TRP A 79 -23.73 -1.92 -13.40
CA TRP A 79 -22.46 -1.21 -13.34
C TRP A 79 -21.30 -2.14 -12.97
N THR A 80 -21.45 -2.94 -11.91
CA THR A 80 -20.42 -3.91 -11.49
C THR A 80 -20.10 -4.97 -12.56
N ARG A 81 -21.01 -5.18 -13.53
CA ARG A 81 -20.86 -6.19 -14.59
C ARG A 81 -20.25 -5.63 -15.89
N GLN A 82 -20.42 -4.35 -16.20
CA GLN A 82 -20.08 -3.79 -17.53
C GLN A 82 -18.67 -3.19 -17.66
N GLY A 83 -17.93 -3.01 -16.55
CA GLY A 83 -16.46 -2.91 -16.53
C GLY A 83 -15.78 -1.73 -17.25
N GLN A 84 -16.48 -0.92 -18.04
CA GLN A 84 -15.94 0.26 -18.72
C GLN A 84 -16.90 1.44 -18.59
N MET A 85 -16.42 2.61 -18.16
CA MET A 85 -17.22 3.82 -18.06
C MET A 85 -16.49 5.07 -18.55
N ARG A 86 -17.29 6.04 -19.00
CA ARG A 86 -16.90 7.43 -19.31
C ARG A 86 -16.92 8.27 -18.03
N GLN A 87 -16.11 9.33 -17.96
CA GLN A 87 -15.96 10.17 -16.75
C GLN A 87 -17.28 10.78 -16.25
N ASP A 88 -18.18 11.23 -17.13
CA ASP A 88 -19.48 11.82 -16.76
C ASP A 88 -20.37 10.87 -15.94
N SER A 89 -20.20 9.56 -16.12
CA SER A 89 -20.96 8.55 -15.38
C SER A 89 -20.50 8.41 -13.93
N LEU A 90 -19.25 8.78 -13.61
CA LEU A 90 -18.71 8.70 -12.26
C LEU A 90 -19.22 9.83 -11.37
N GLU A 91 -19.36 11.04 -11.93
CA GLU A 91 -19.91 12.18 -11.19
C GLU A 91 -21.36 11.91 -10.75
N GLN A 92 -22.17 11.30 -11.61
CA GLN A 92 -23.56 10.95 -11.31
C GLN A 92 -23.68 9.92 -10.19
N LEU A 93 -22.71 9.00 -10.05
CA LEU A 93 -22.70 8.01 -8.97
C LEU A 93 -22.54 8.67 -7.59
N LEU A 94 -21.82 9.78 -7.50
CA LEU A 94 -21.65 10.51 -6.25
C LEU A 94 -22.94 11.22 -5.80
N LEU A 95 -23.96 11.31 -6.66
CA LEU A 95 -25.26 11.90 -6.33
C LEU A 95 -26.24 10.87 -5.74
N LEU A 96 -25.86 9.60 -5.64
CA LEU A 96 -26.79 8.54 -5.22
C LEU A 96 -27.02 8.49 -3.69
N GLY A 97 -26.15 9.10 -2.89
CA GLY A 97 -26.22 8.98 -1.43
C GLY A 97 -26.01 7.55 -0.93
N ASP A 98 -25.34 6.72 -1.72
CA ASP A 98 -25.01 5.32 -1.42
C ASP A 98 -23.49 5.15 -1.30
N PRO A 99 -22.98 4.72 -0.13
CA PRO A 99 -21.57 4.39 0.06
C PRO A 99 -21.03 3.39 -0.96
N THR A 100 -21.85 2.44 -1.44
CA THR A 100 -21.44 1.47 -2.46
C THR A 100 -21.14 2.14 -3.80
N ALA A 101 -21.91 3.18 -4.15
CA ALA A 101 -21.69 3.98 -5.35
C ALA A 101 -20.42 4.83 -5.23
N VAL A 102 -20.13 5.35 -4.03
CA VAL A 102 -18.87 6.06 -3.76
C VAL A 102 -17.68 5.11 -3.86
N PHE A 103 -17.77 3.92 -3.26
CA PHE A 103 -16.72 2.91 -3.35
C PHE A 103 -16.43 2.49 -4.80
N ALA A 104 -17.48 2.36 -5.60
CA ALA A 104 -17.40 2.14 -7.04
C ALA A 104 -16.62 3.25 -7.77
N VAL A 105 -16.84 4.51 -7.41
CA VAL A 105 -16.10 5.66 -7.98
C VAL A 105 -14.63 5.63 -7.58
N VAL A 106 -14.28 5.38 -6.31
CA VAL A 106 -12.86 5.35 -5.89
C VAL A 106 -12.09 4.19 -6.51
N CYS A 107 -12.77 3.11 -6.93
CA CYS A 107 -12.17 1.98 -7.65
C CYS A 107 -12.10 2.21 -9.17
N ALA A 108 -12.66 3.29 -9.71
CA ALA A 108 -12.70 3.53 -11.14
C ALA A 108 -11.35 4.01 -11.69
N GLY A 109 -10.97 3.52 -12.88
CA GLY A 109 -9.80 4.02 -13.59
C GLY A 109 -10.00 5.45 -14.11
N GLY A 110 -8.92 6.23 -14.18
CA GLY A 110 -8.96 7.60 -14.73
C GLY A 110 -9.59 8.66 -13.82
N LEU A 111 -9.62 8.39 -12.51
CA LEU A 111 -10.07 9.32 -11.48
C LEU A 111 -9.17 10.57 -11.43
N THR A 112 -9.77 11.76 -11.37
CA THR A 112 -9.06 13.04 -11.20
C THR A 112 -8.98 13.41 -9.71
N ASP A 113 -8.09 14.34 -9.34
CA ASP A 113 -8.03 14.85 -7.96
C ASP A 113 -9.38 15.43 -7.50
N GLU A 114 -10.05 16.21 -8.35
CA GLU A 114 -11.35 16.80 -8.02
C GLU A 114 -12.45 15.74 -7.82
N LEU A 115 -12.48 14.69 -8.64
CA LEU A 115 -13.44 13.60 -8.44
C LEU A 115 -13.11 12.79 -7.17
N GLY A 116 -11.82 12.59 -6.89
CA GLY A 116 -11.34 12.02 -5.63
C GLY A 116 -11.74 12.84 -4.41
N ARG A 117 -11.65 14.17 -4.49
CA ARG A 117 -12.09 15.10 -3.44
C ARG A 117 -13.58 14.97 -3.14
N ARG A 118 -14.41 14.89 -4.18
CA ARG A 118 -15.87 14.72 -4.05
C ARG A 118 -16.23 13.35 -3.46
N ALA A 119 -15.55 12.29 -3.92
CA ALA A 119 -15.74 10.94 -3.38
C ALA A 119 -15.32 10.85 -1.92
N TRP A 120 -14.17 11.44 -1.57
CA TRP A 120 -13.71 11.55 -0.19
C TRP A 120 -14.71 12.27 0.70
N TRP A 121 -15.22 13.43 0.27
CA TRP A 121 -16.26 14.17 0.99
C TRP A 121 -17.53 13.34 1.21
N ALA A 122 -17.94 12.55 0.20
CA ALA A 122 -19.14 11.74 0.25
C ALA A 122 -19.01 10.55 1.23
N ALA A 123 -17.81 9.98 1.40
CA ALA A 123 -17.55 8.89 2.33
C ALA A 123 -16.09 8.91 2.85
N GLU A 124 -15.89 9.53 4.02
CA GLU A 124 -14.60 9.71 4.69
C GLU A 124 -14.15 8.45 5.45
N GLU A 125 -13.93 7.36 4.72
CA GLU A 125 -13.54 6.06 5.27
C GLU A 125 -12.08 5.72 4.93
N ALA A 126 -11.36 5.10 5.86
CA ALA A 126 -9.95 4.75 5.67
C ALA A 126 -9.70 3.86 4.44
N GLU A 127 -10.63 2.97 4.10
CA GLU A 127 -10.53 2.16 2.87
C GLU A 127 -10.62 3.01 1.61
N ASN A 128 -11.52 4.00 1.57
CA ASN A 128 -11.61 4.94 0.46
C ASN A 128 -10.33 5.78 0.34
N ALA A 129 -9.77 6.25 1.47
CA ALA A 129 -8.51 6.98 1.47
C ALA A 129 -7.37 6.15 0.86
N ARG A 130 -7.26 4.87 1.24
CA ARG A 130 -6.26 3.96 0.65
C ARG A 130 -6.46 3.77 -0.86
N ARG A 131 -7.70 3.53 -1.31
CA ARG A 131 -8.01 3.37 -2.75
C ARG A 131 -7.71 4.63 -3.56
N LEU A 132 -8.09 5.79 -3.03
CA LEU A 132 -7.81 7.08 -3.65
C LEU A 132 -6.30 7.33 -3.77
N LEU A 133 -5.52 6.99 -2.74
CA LEU A 133 -4.05 7.13 -2.76
C LEU A 133 -3.33 6.13 -3.68
N GLN A 134 -4.02 5.14 -4.24
CA GLN A 134 -3.48 4.30 -5.32
C GLN A 134 -3.56 5.00 -6.69
N THR A 135 -4.27 6.14 -6.78
CA THR A 135 -4.41 6.91 -8.02
C THR A 135 -3.41 8.05 -8.09
N GLU A 136 -2.54 8.03 -9.09
CA GLU A 136 -1.49 9.05 -9.27
C GLU A 136 -2.02 10.48 -9.37
N ALA A 137 -3.15 10.71 -10.05
CA ALA A 137 -3.75 12.03 -10.17
C ALA A 137 -4.20 12.61 -8.81
N VAL A 138 -4.63 11.76 -7.88
CA VAL A 138 -5.01 12.17 -6.50
C VAL A 138 -3.78 12.43 -5.66
N VAL A 139 -2.75 11.58 -5.80
CA VAL A 139 -1.47 11.74 -5.08
C VAL A 139 -0.78 13.05 -5.43
N ARG A 140 -0.78 13.42 -6.71
CA ARG A 140 -0.22 14.70 -7.20
C ARG A 140 -1.10 15.92 -6.85
N GLY A 141 -2.34 15.68 -6.42
CA GLY A 141 -3.31 16.71 -6.09
C GLY A 141 -3.32 17.10 -4.62
N GLU A 142 -4.16 18.07 -4.27
CA GLU A 142 -4.28 18.53 -2.88
C GLU A 142 -5.06 17.54 -2.00
N THR A 143 -5.87 16.67 -2.61
CA THR A 143 -6.59 15.63 -1.87
C THR A 143 -5.61 14.61 -1.30
N GLY A 144 -4.56 14.24 -2.04
CA GLY A 144 -3.56 13.26 -1.60
C GLY A 144 -2.96 13.57 -0.22
N LYS A 145 -2.56 14.83 0.01
CA LYS A 145 -1.99 15.26 1.30
C LYS A 145 -2.98 15.10 2.46
N LYS A 146 -4.24 15.44 2.23
CA LYS A 146 -5.31 15.30 3.23
C LYS A 146 -5.57 13.84 3.57
N LEU A 147 -5.59 12.97 2.56
CA LEU A 147 -5.78 11.53 2.74
C LEU A 147 -4.61 10.89 3.48
N ALA A 148 -3.37 11.24 3.13
CA ALA A 148 -2.18 10.74 3.82
C ALA A 148 -2.19 11.13 5.31
N ARG A 149 -2.53 12.38 5.62
CA ARG A 149 -2.65 12.85 7.00
C ARG A 149 -3.76 12.11 7.75
N TYR A 150 -4.93 11.98 7.13
CA TYR A 150 -6.05 11.21 7.70
C TYR A 150 -5.63 9.78 8.05
N LEU A 151 -4.94 9.08 7.13
CA LEU A 151 -4.49 7.71 7.39
C LEU A 151 -3.54 7.64 8.59
N ILE A 152 -2.60 8.58 8.74
CA ILE A 152 -1.68 8.62 9.91
C ILE A 152 -2.41 8.86 11.23
N ASP A 153 -3.40 9.76 11.21
CA ASP A 153 -4.21 10.06 12.38
C ASP A 153 -5.16 8.90 12.71
N TYR A 154 -5.59 8.12 11.70
CA TYR A 154 -6.43 6.93 11.84
C TYR A 154 -5.66 5.66 12.26
N LEU A 155 -4.36 5.57 11.97
CA LEU A 155 -3.51 4.40 12.28
C LEU A 155 -3.62 3.82 13.72
N PRO A 156 -3.86 4.60 14.79
CA PRO A 156 -4.08 4.05 16.13
C PRO A 156 -5.35 3.20 16.28
N PHE A 157 -6.35 3.40 15.40
CA PHE A 157 -7.63 2.69 15.39
C PHE A 157 -7.64 1.47 14.47
N GLU A 158 -6.61 1.32 13.63
CA GLU A 158 -6.45 0.17 12.76
C GLU A 158 -6.13 -1.09 13.58
N THR A 159 -6.72 -2.23 13.22
CA THR A 159 -6.49 -3.52 13.90
C THR A 159 -5.69 -4.48 13.03
N GLU A 160 -5.89 -4.42 11.72
CA GLU A 160 -5.28 -5.35 10.78
C GLU A 160 -3.86 -4.89 10.41
N THR A 161 -2.88 -5.78 10.64
CA THR A 161 -1.47 -5.44 10.43
C THR A 161 -1.14 -5.10 8.98
N GLU A 162 -1.76 -5.80 8.03
CA GLU A 162 -1.60 -5.53 6.59
C GLU A 162 -2.12 -4.15 6.22
N THR A 163 -3.29 -3.79 6.76
CA THR A 163 -3.89 -2.48 6.54
C THR A 163 -3.03 -1.35 7.13
N MET A 164 -2.36 -1.60 8.26
CA MET A 164 -1.37 -0.67 8.81
C MET A 164 -0.17 -0.48 7.87
N VAL A 165 0.38 -1.58 7.33
CA VAL A 165 1.49 -1.53 6.35
C VAL A 165 1.08 -0.68 5.15
N GLU A 166 -0.07 -0.98 4.55
CA GLU A 166 -0.57 -0.31 3.36
C GLU A 166 -0.84 1.18 3.62
N SER A 167 -1.43 1.51 4.78
CA SER A 167 -1.70 2.91 5.15
C SER A 167 -0.41 3.72 5.31
N VAL A 168 0.62 3.14 5.96
CA VAL A 168 1.93 3.79 6.07
C VAL A 168 2.60 3.91 4.70
N ARG A 169 2.57 2.84 3.89
CA ARG A 169 3.17 2.83 2.55
C ARG A 169 2.57 3.91 1.64
N LEU A 170 1.25 4.01 1.61
CA LEU A 170 0.53 4.98 0.80
C LEU A 170 0.71 6.42 1.28
N ALA A 171 0.76 6.63 2.60
CA ALA A 171 0.97 7.96 3.17
C ALA A 171 2.41 8.48 2.94
N LEU A 172 3.39 7.59 2.81
CA LEU A 172 4.80 7.94 2.57
C LEU A 172 5.15 8.14 1.08
N GLN A 173 4.17 8.16 0.18
CA GLN A 173 4.42 8.54 -1.20
C GLN A 173 5.06 9.95 -1.28
N PRO A 174 5.86 10.24 -2.33
CA PRO A 174 6.55 11.51 -2.46
C PRO A 174 5.62 12.72 -2.28
N GLU A 175 6.08 13.74 -1.56
CA GLU A 175 5.41 15.03 -1.35
C GLU A 175 4.09 15.01 -0.55
N LEU A 176 3.60 13.84 -0.11
CA LEU A 176 2.36 13.77 0.69
C LEU A 176 2.56 14.17 2.16
N LEU A 177 3.75 13.95 2.70
CA LEU A 177 4.12 14.27 4.08
C LEU A 177 5.40 15.09 4.12
N ASP A 178 5.43 16.07 5.00
CA ASP A 178 6.65 16.80 5.35
C ASP A 178 7.61 15.94 6.19
N SER A 179 8.82 16.46 6.39
CA SER A 179 9.87 15.78 7.16
C SER A 179 9.50 15.56 8.61
N ASP A 180 8.75 16.47 9.22
CA ASP A 180 8.41 16.41 10.64
C ASP A 180 7.37 15.32 10.91
N ALA A 181 6.31 15.27 10.11
CA ALA A 181 5.30 14.22 10.16
C ALA A 181 5.92 12.84 9.86
N ARG A 182 6.85 12.77 8.90
CA ARG A 182 7.60 11.54 8.59
C ARG A 182 8.42 11.06 9.79
N ASN A 183 9.18 11.96 10.42
CA ASN A 183 10.02 11.63 11.58
C ASN A 183 9.19 11.25 12.80
N GLU A 184 8.04 11.88 13.02
CA GLU A 184 7.10 11.50 14.07
C GLU A 184 6.54 10.09 13.84
N LEU A 185 6.11 9.79 12.60
CA LEU A 185 5.63 8.46 12.24
C LEU A 185 6.73 7.39 12.40
N TRP A 186 7.98 7.71 12.04
CA TRP A 186 9.13 6.82 12.24
C TRP A 186 9.38 6.52 13.72
N LYS A 187 9.34 7.54 14.59
CA LYS A 187 9.47 7.33 16.05
C LYS A 187 8.37 6.39 16.59
N ARG A 188 7.14 6.53 16.09
CA ARG A 188 6.01 5.63 16.42
C ARG A 188 6.22 4.19 15.92
N SER A 189 6.99 4.00 14.85
CA SER A 189 7.27 2.69 14.27
C SER A 189 8.20 1.81 15.11
N ALA A 190 8.97 2.40 16.03
CA ALA A 190 9.98 1.69 16.83
C ALA A 190 9.45 0.45 17.58
N ARG A 191 8.14 0.42 17.89
CA ARG A 191 7.46 -0.69 18.57
C ARG A 191 6.42 -1.40 17.70
N LYS A 192 6.30 -1.04 16.42
CA LYS A 192 5.28 -1.56 15.50
C LYS A 192 5.91 -1.99 14.17
N THR A 193 6.16 -3.28 14.03
CA THR A 193 6.78 -3.89 12.83
C THR A 193 6.00 -3.63 11.55
N ALA A 194 4.67 -3.56 11.60
CA ALA A 194 3.84 -3.18 10.45
C ALA A 194 4.17 -1.78 9.92
N TYR A 195 4.49 -0.82 10.80
CA TYR A 195 4.86 0.52 10.36
C TYR A 195 6.24 0.52 9.74
N LEU A 196 7.22 -0.17 10.36
CA LEU A 196 8.56 -0.34 9.79
C LEU A 196 8.49 -0.95 8.38
N LEU A 197 7.65 -1.96 8.18
CA LEU A 197 7.45 -2.57 6.86
C LEU A 197 6.83 -1.60 5.86
N GLY A 198 5.87 -0.77 6.28
CA GLY A 198 5.32 0.30 5.43
C GLY A 198 6.39 1.31 4.98
N PHE A 199 7.32 1.66 5.87
CA PHE A 199 8.48 2.50 5.53
C PHE A 199 9.40 1.81 4.51
N LEU A 200 9.74 0.53 4.73
CA LEU A 200 10.57 -0.23 3.79
C LEU A 200 9.93 -0.32 2.40
N ALA A 201 8.62 -0.53 2.33
CA ALA A 201 7.91 -0.65 1.07
C ALA A 201 7.77 0.68 0.32
N ALA A 202 7.69 1.82 1.02
CA ALA A 202 7.52 3.13 0.39
C ALA A 202 8.83 3.80 0.00
N MET A 203 9.84 3.72 0.86
CA MET A 203 11.03 4.57 0.75
C MET A 203 12.30 3.85 1.23
N PRO A 204 12.65 2.70 0.62
CA PRO A 204 13.70 1.82 1.12
C PRO A 204 15.10 2.46 1.19
N ASN A 205 15.36 3.53 0.42
CA ASN A 205 16.65 4.23 0.39
C ASN A 205 16.68 5.55 1.19
N ASP A 206 15.56 5.97 1.77
CA ASP A 206 15.43 7.29 2.43
C ASP A 206 14.88 7.15 3.86
N LEU A 207 15.06 5.97 4.47
CA LEU A 207 14.61 5.70 5.83
C LEU A 207 15.22 6.71 6.82
N PRO A 208 14.44 7.23 7.79
CA PRO A 208 14.98 8.11 8.83
C PRO A 208 15.96 7.38 9.76
N ASP A 209 16.77 8.15 10.49
CA ASP A 209 17.81 7.66 11.41
C ASP A 209 18.78 6.67 10.74
N GLN A 210 19.36 7.08 9.61
CA GLN A 210 20.27 6.21 8.84
C GLN A 210 21.47 5.74 9.68
N LEU A 211 21.74 4.44 9.58
CA LEU A 211 22.96 3.82 10.06
C LEU A 211 24.16 4.24 9.19
N PRO A 212 25.38 4.21 9.74
CA PRO A 212 26.57 4.41 8.92
C PRO A 212 26.68 3.33 7.82
N ALA A 213 27.36 3.68 6.73
CA ALA A 213 27.76 2.71 5.72
C ALA A 213 28.70 1.66 6.35
N ARG A 214 28.82 0.49 5.70
CA ARG A 214 29.75 -0.55 6.15
C ARG A 214 31.18 -0.02 6.09
N ALA A 215 32.05 -0.49 6.99
CA ALA A 215 33.41 0.04 7.13
C ALA A 215 34.26 -0.04 5.86
N ASP A 216 33.97 -0.99 4.97
CA ASP A 216 34.65 -1.20 3.69
C ASP A 216 33.89 -0.60 2.49
N TYR A 217 32.85 0.21 2.72
CA TYR A 217 32.03 0.81 1.66
C TYR A 217 32.85 1.62 0.65
N ASP A 218 33.74 2.48 1.13
CA ASP A 218 34.54 3.36 0.26
C ASP A 218 35.53 2.55 -0.60
N ASP A 219 36.25 1.60 0.01
CA ASP A 219 37.19 0.70 -0.69
C ASP A 219 36.45 -0.20 -1.71
N ALA A 220 35.29 -0.74 -1.33
CA ALA A 220 34.49 -1.54 -2.24
C ALA A 220 33.94 -0.70 -3.40
N THR A 221 33.49 0.53 -3.12
CA THR A 221 33.00 1.46 -4.14
C THR A 221 34.09 1.81 -5.14
N GLU A 222 35.29 2.15 -4.67
CA GLU A 222 36.43 2.47 -5.53
C GLU A 222 36.74 1.31 -6.49
N LYS A 223 36.86 0.09 -5.96
CA LYS A 223 37.17 -1.12 -6.75
C LYS A 223 36.07 -1.53 -7.72
N LEU A 224 34.81 -1.22 -7.41
CA LEU A 224 33.66 -1.54 -8.25
C LEU A 224 33.27 -0.42 -9.23
N THR A 225 33.89 0.77 -9.15
CA THR A 225 33.49 1.96 -9.90
C THR A 225 33.42 1.69 -11.41
N ALA A 226 34.46 1.08 -11.99
CA ALA A 226 34.46 0.75 -13.42
C ALA A 226 33.31 -0.20 -13.81
N LEU A 227 32.97 -1.17 -12.97
CA LEU A 227 31.86 -2.10 -13.23
C LEU A 227 30.50 -1.39 -13.14
N ILE A 228 30.34 -0.50 -12.15
CA ILE A 228 29.15 0.33 -11.97
C ILE A 228 28.92 1.23 -13.18
N GLU A 229 29.97 1.89 -13.68
CA GLU A 229 29.90 2.76 -14.87
C GLU A 229 29.52 1.98 -16.14
N THR A 230 29.93 0.71 -16.23
CA THR A 230 29.53 -0.18 -17.34
C THR A 230 28.13 -0.79 -17.17
N GLY A 231 27.42 -0.49 -16.08
CA GLY A 231 26.05 -0.94 -15.84
C GLY A 231 25.90 -2.33 -15.22
N ASN A 232 26.96 -2.89 -14.62
CA ASN A 232 26.90 -4.17 -13.90
C ASN A 232 25.93 -4.07 -12.71
N GLN A 233 24.77 -4.73 -12.83
CA GLN A 233 23.69 -4.63 -11.83
C GLN A 233 24.09 -5.23 -10.48
N THR A 234 24.93 -6.26 -10.50
CA THR A 234 25.48 -6.89 -9.29
C THR A 234 26.36 -5.92 -8.51
N ALA A 235 27.25 -5.19 -9.20
CA ALA A 235 28.12 -4.19 -8.58
C ALA A 235 27.30 -3.03 -7.99
N VAL A 236 26.31 -2.54 -8.74
CA VAL A 236 25.39 -1.47 -8.29
C VAL A 236 24.61 -1.90 -7.04
N LEU A 237 24.02 -3.10 -7.05
CA LEU A 237 23.27 -3.60 -5.91
C LEU A 237 24.16 -3.82 -4.68
N LEU A 238 25.35 -4.41 -4.88
CA LEU A 238 26.31 -4.61 -3.79
C LEU A 238 26.71 -3.27 -3.16
N GLN A 239 27.13 -2.29 -3.97
CA GLN A 239 27.43 -0.94 -3.49
C GLN A 239 26.27 -0.35 -2.69
N ARG A 240 25.04 -0.46 -3.20
CA ARG A 240 23.86 0.06 -2.51
C ARG A 240 23.64 -0.62 -1.16
N LEU A 241 23.78 -1.95 -1.07
CA LEU A 241 23.61 -2.68 0.19
C LEU A 241 24.68 -2.31 1.23
N LEU A 242 25.90 -1.97 0.80
CA LEU A 242 26.99 -1.53 1.67
C LEU A 242 26.85 -0.06 2.14
N SER A 243 26.06 0.75 1.43
CA SER A 243 25.83 2.16 1.76
C SER A 243 25.02 2.36 3.05
N ALA A 244 25.04 3.58 3.61
CA ALA A 244 24.23 3.94 4.79
C ALA A 244 22.72 3.65 4.62
N PRO A 245 22.07 4.02 3.50
CA PRO A 245 20.70 3.57 3.21
C PRO A 245 20.52 2.06 3.21
N GLY A 246 21.44 1.32 2.56
CA GLY A 246 21.40 -0.14 2.49
C GLY A 246 21.52 -0.82 3.85
N GLN A 247 22.44 -0.34 4.69
CA GLN A 247 22.61 -0.84 6.07
C GLN A 247 21.37 -0.58 6.92
N THR A 248 20.75 0.60 6.75
CA THR A 248 19.49 0.95 7.44
C THR A 248 18.34 0.06 7.00
N PHE A 249 18.23 -0.20 5.70
CA PHE A 249 17.24 -1.10 5.11
C PHE A 249 17.39 -2.54 5.61
N LEU A 250 18.61 -3.09 5.58
CA LEU A 250 18.92 -4.45 6.05
C LEU A 250 18.64 -4.61 7.54
N SER A 251 19.09 -3.66 8.36
CA SER A 251 18.88 -3.67 9.80
C SER A 251 17.40 -3.60 10.16
N THR A 252 16.65 -2.72 9.49
CA THR A 252 15.19 -2.59 9.69
C THR A 252 14.46 -3.87 9.27
N SER A 253 14.85 -4.48 8.15
CA SER A 253 14.29 -5.76 7.70
C SER A 253 14.54 -6.87 8.72
N LEU A 254 15.75 -6.94 9.28
CA LEU A 254 16.09 -7.91 10.32
C LEU A 254 15.27 -7.69 11.60
N ARG A 255 15.07 -6.44 12.02
CA ARG A 255 14.23 -6.09 13.18
C ARG A 255 12.78 -6.56 13.02
N ILE A 256 12.23 -6.50 11.81
CA ILE A 256 10.88 -7.00 11.53
C ILE A 256 10.84 -8.53 11.62
N LEU A 257 11.81 -9.21 11.00
CA LEU A 257 11.88 -10.67 10.94
C LEU A 257 12.26 -11.34 12.28
N ASP A 258 12.87 -10.63 13.22
CA ASP A 258 13.16 -11.15 14.56
C ASP A 258 11.86 -11.43 15.36
N LYS A 259 10.87 -10.53 15.25
CA LYS A 259 9.59 -10.63 15.99
C LYS A 259 8.37 -10.29 15.12
N PRO A 260 8.12 -11.03 14.03
CA PRO A 260 6.96 -10.79 13.18
C PRO A 260 5.67 -11.15 13.93
N PRO A 261 4.60 -10.34 13.80
CA PRO A 261 3.33 -10.57 14.47
C PRO A 261 2.48 -11.63 13.74
N THR A 262 2.57 -11.69 12.42
CA THR A 262 1.76 -12.57 11.54
C THR A 262 2.61 -13.17 10.42
N GLN A 263 2.06 -14.18 9.73
CA GLN A 263 2.72 -14.80 8.57
C GLN A 263 2.79 -13.83 7.39
N ASP A 264 1.76 -13.01 7.20
CA ASP A 264 1.68 -12.05 6.10
C ASP A 264 2.74 -10.95 6.22
N ILE A 265 3.07 -10.52 7.44
CA ILE A 265 4.20 -9.60 7.66
C ILE A 265 5.53 -10.26 7.28
N VAL A 266 5.72 -11.55 7.57
CA VAL A 266 6.92 -12.28 7.13
C VAL A 266 6.97 -12.32 5.61
N ASN A 267 5.91 -12.80 4.98
CA ASN A 267 5.85 -12.94 3.53
C ASN A 267 6.10 -11.61 2.82
N THR A 268 5.39 -10.55 3.24
CA THR A 268 5.54 -9.21 2.67
C THR A 268 6.94 -8.63 2.91
N THR A 269 7.57 -8.90 4.05
CA THR A 269 8.97 -8.46 4.29
C THR A 269 9.95 -9.15 3.34
N LEU A 270 9.73 -10.45 3.07
CA LEU A 270 10.50 -11.22 2.11
C LEU A 270 10.28 -10.71 0.68
N ASP A 271 9.05 -10.38 0.31
CA ASP A 271 8.72 -9.77 -0.99
C ASP A 271 9.41 -8.40 -1.15
N VAL A 272 9.38 -7.53 -0.14
CA VAL A 272 10.08 -6.23 -0.17
C VAL A 272 11.60 -6.39 -0.29
N LEU A 273 12.19 -7.36 0.40
CA LEU A 273 13.62 -7.69 0.27
C LEU A 273 13.97 -8.20 -1.14
N ARG A 274 13.12 -9.06 -1.70
CA ARG A 274 13.26 -9.58 -3.07
C ARG A 274 13.21 -8.42 -4.06
N ASP A 275 12.18 -7.59 -3.98
CA ASP A 275 11.94 -6.48 -4.92
C ASP A 275 13.08 -5.45 -4.84
N TYR A 276 13.60 -5.20 -3.63
CA TYR A 276 14.79 -4.38 -3.44
C TYR A 276 16.03 -4.98 -4.12
N CYS A 277 16.12 -6.29 -4.27
CA CYS A 277 17.25 -6.98 -4.90
C CYS A 277 16.95 -7.44 -6.35
N LEU A 278 15.81 -7.06 -6.94
CA LEU A 278 15.33 -7.59 -8.22
C LEU A 278 16.30 -7.38 -9.39
N ALA A 279 17.14 -6.34 -9.31
CA ALA A 279 18.11 -5.96 -10.36
C ALA A 279 19.06 -7.10 -10.75
N VAL A 280 19.39 -8.02 -9.83
CA VAL A 280 20.26 -9.16 -10.11
C VAL A 280 19.50 -10.41 -10.57
N ARG A 281 18.15 -10.37 -10.62
CA ARG A 281 17.27 -11.50 -10.94
C ARG A 281 16.33 -11.17 -12.11
N HIS A 282 16.90 -11.12 -13.30
CA HIS A 282 16.17 -10.85 -14.54
C HIS A 282 15.12 -11.92 -14.88
N GLU A 283 15.24 -13.12 -14.31
CA GLU A 283 14.30 -14.22 -14.54
C GLU A 283 12.96 -14.04 -13.81
N GLY A 284 12.86 -13.09 -12.87
CA GLY A 284 11.67 -12.87 -12.05
C GLY A 284 11.65 -13.67 -10.74
N ASP A 285 10.46 -13.86 -10.18
CA ASP A 285 10.26 -14.58 -8.92
C ASP A 285 10.60 -16.08 -9.08
N PRO A 286 11.62 -16.60 -8.38
CA PRO A 286 12.07 -17.97 -8.58
C PRO A 286 11.17 -18.99 -7.86
N ASP A 287 10.43 -18.56 -6.81
CA ASP A 287 9.54 -19.42 -6.01
C ASP A 287 10.21 -20.72 -5.49
N LEU A 288 11.44 -20.59 -4.97
CA LEU A 288 12.30 -21.68 -4.50
C LEU A 288 12.39 -21.75 -2.98
N THR A 289 12.75 -22.94 -2.44
CA THR A 289 13.09 -23.07 -1.02
C THR A 289 14.44 -22.43 -0.70
N ILE A 290 14.75 -22.23 0.58
CA ILE A 290 16.02 -21.63 1.01
C ILE A 290 17.24 -22.46 0.59
N GLU A 291 17.13 -23.79 0.57
CA GLU A 291 18.18 -24.71 0.13
C GLU A 291 18.40 -24.64 -1.39
N GLU A 292 17.32 -24.53 -2.16
CA GLU A 292 17.38 -24.38 -3.61
C GLU A 292 17.97 -23.02 -4.01
N LEU A 293 17.60 -21.94 -3.30
CA LEU A 293 18.19 -20.62 -3.46
C LEU A 293 19.68 -20.62 -3.13
N ALA A 294 20.09 -21.32 -2.08
CA ALA A 294 21.49 -21.48 -1.72
C ALA A 294 22.30 -22.14 -2.86
N ALA A 295 21.79 -23.25 -3.41
CA ALA A 295 22.43 -23.93 -4.54
C ALA A 295 22.42 -23.10 -5.84
N GLU A 296 21.39 -22.28 -6.05
CA GLU A 296 21.32 -21.34 -7.16
C GLU A 296 22.33 -20.20 -7.01
N ALA A 297 22.47 -19.64 -5.82
CA ALA A 297 23.45 -18.62 -5.51
C ALA A 297 24.89 -19.09 -5.73
N ASP A 298 25.21 -20.36 -5.40
CA ASP A 298 26.52 -20.95 -5.67
C ASP A 298 26.83 -21.04 -7.17
N ARG A 299 25.80 -21.34 -7.99
CA ARG A 299 25.93 -21.30 -9.46
C ARG A 299 26.09 -19.88 -9.97
N TYR A 300 25.33 -18.93 -9.40
CA TYR A 300 25.38 -17.52 -9.77
C TYR A 300 26.78 -16.94 -9.59
N ILE A 301 27.37 -17.06 -8.40
CA ILE A 301 28.71 -16.52 -8.12
C ILE A 301 29.81 -17.17 -8.98
N SER A 302 29.57 -18.40 -9.47
CA SER A 302 30.56 -19.14 -10.26
C SER A 302 30.44 -18.91 -11.78
N LYS A 303 29.25 -18.52 -12.27
CA LYS A 303 28.93 -18.53 -13.70
C LYS A 303 28.37 -17.22 -14.24
N ALA A 304 27.72 -16.40 -13.42
CA ALA A 304 27.16 -15.15 -13.87
C ALA A 304 28.29 -14.15 -14.12
N ALA A 305 28.38 -13.64 -15.36
CA ALA A 305 29.47 -12.77 -15.77
C ALA A 305 29.62 -11.55 -14.85
N GLU A 306 28.50 -10.94 -14.45
CA GLU A 306 28.50 -9.81 -13.53
C GLU A 306 29.08 -10.14 -12.15
N ALA A 307 28.66 -11.26 -11.56
CA ALA A 307 29.12 -11.69 -10.25
C ALA A 307 30.60 -12.10 -10.27
N VAL A 308 31.02 -12.82 -11.32
CA VAL A 308 32.42 -13.20 -11.53
C VAL A 308 33.29 -11.96 -11.69
N ALA A 309 32.85 -10.94 -12.42
CA ALA A 309 33.57 -9.68 -12.55
C ALA A 309 33.73 -8.96 -11.20
N CYS A 310 32.68 -8.92 -10.36
CA CYS A 310 32.78 -8.38 -9.01
C CYS A 310 33.78 -9.15 -8.15
N LEU A 311 33.78 -10.48 -8.21
CA LEU A 311 34.72 -11.33 -7.46
C LEU A 311 36.17 -11.19 -7.94
N GLN A 312 36.40 -10.89 -9.21
CA GLN A 312 37.75 -10.59 -9.71
C GLN A 312 38.31 -9.30 -9.11
N GLN A 313 37.46 -8.31 -8.83
CA GLN A 313 37.87 -7.06 -8.18
C GLN A 313 37.99 -7.22 -6.66
N ILE A 314 37.05 -7.93 -6.03
CA ILE A 314 37.00 -8.09 -4.57
C ILE A 314 36.63 -9.53 -4.18
N PRO A 315 37.59 -10.47 -4.20
CA PRO A 315 37.33 -11.87 -3.84
C PRO A 315 36.79 -12.06 -2.42
N ALA A 316 37.11 -11.15 -1.51
CA ALA A 316 36.68 -11.19 -0.11
C ALA A 316 35.16 -11.08 0.06
N LEU A 317 34.44 -10.52 -0.91
CA LEU A 317 32.98 -10.29 -0.85
C LEU A 317 32.15 -11.46 -1.41
N GLN A 318 32.73 -12.66 -1.51
CA GLN A 318 32.04 -13.83 -2.03
C GLN A 318 30.80 -14.19 -1.21
N SER A 319 30.89 -14.09 0.12
CA SER A 319 29.77 -14.38 1.02
C SER A 319 28.62 -13.40 0.80
N GLU A 320 28.92 -12.13 0.59
CA GLU A 320 27.97 -11.04 0.34
C GLU A 320 27.28 -11.19 -1.01
N LEU A 321 28.03 -11.49 -2.07
CA LEU A 321 27.46 -11.76 -3.40
C LEU A 321 26.54 -12.98 -3.39
N ARG A 322 26.89 -14.01 -2.60
CA ARG A 322 26.02 -15.16 -2.38
C ARG A 322 24.77 -14.77 -1.59
N ALA A 323 24.93 -14.01 -0.51
CA ALA A 323 23.84 -13.56 0.36
C ALA A 323 22.83 -12.69 -0.40
N LEU A 324 23.28 -11.69 -1.16
CA LEU A 324 22.39 -10.84 -1.95
C LEU A 324 21.63 -11.64 -3.00
N ARG A 325 22.26 -12.67 -3.61
CA ARG A 325 21.57 -13.52 -4.58
C ARG A 325 20.46 -14.33 -3.92
N ILE A 326 20.67 -14.85 -2.71
CA ILE A 326 19.63 -15.54 -1.94
C ILE A 326 18.48 -14.57 -1.58
N LEU A 327 18.81 -13.37 -1.08
CA LEU A 327 17.79 -12.36 -0.74
C LEU A 327 16.96 -11.93 -1.96
N SER A 328 17.56 -11.87 -3.15
CA SER A 328 16.84 -11.60 -4.40
C SER A 328 15.84 -12.68 -4.81
N GLY A 329 15.80 -13.82 -4.12
CA GLY A 329 14.83 -14.90 -4.34
C GLY A 329 13.90 -15.13 -3.16
N GLY A 330 13.83 -14.21 -2.19
CA GLY A 330 12.88 -14.28 -1.09
C GLY A 330 11.42 -14.32 -1.57
N GLY A 331 10.52 -14.74 -0.69
CA GLY A 331 9.07 -14.75 -0.95
C GLY A 331 8.41 -16.01 -0.38
N TYR A 332 7.23 -16.35 -0.90
CA TYR A 332 6.45 -17.49 -0.42
C TYR A 332 7.17 -18.84 -0.59
N GLY A 333 7.98 -19.00 -1.64
CA GLY A 333 8.77 -20.23 -1.88
C GLY A 333 9.63 -20.64 -0.69
N VAL A 334 10.24 -19.67 0.00
CA VAL A 334 11.05 -19.88 1.22
C VAL A 334 10.19 -20.38 2.38
N LEU A 335 8.96 -19.87 2.50
CA LEU A 335 8.06 -20.15 3.62
C LEU A 335 7.23 -21.43 3.41
N ARG A 336 7.00 -21.80 2.14
CA ARG A 336 6.15 -22.92 1.71
C ARG A 336 6.40 -24.24 2.44
N PRO A 337 7.64 -24.70 2.70
CA PRO A 337 7.89 -25.97 3.39
C PRO A 337 7.29 -26.01 4.80
N VAL A 338 7.15 -24.84 5.44
CA VAL A 338 6.67 -24.70 6.82
C VAL A 338 5.20 -24.25 6.87
N LEU A 339 4.80 -23.38 5.94
CA LEU A 339 3.48 -22.73 5.99
C LEU A 339 2.33 -23.59 5.49
N LYS A 340 2.60 -24.68 4.76
CA LYS A 340 1.55 -25.56 4.25
C LYS A 340 0.71 -26.15 5.40
N GLY A 341 -0.50 -25.64 5.59
CA GLY A 341 -1.48 -26.14 6.57
C GLY A 341 -1.29 -25.67 8.01
N THR A 342 -0.55 -24.58 8.26
CA THR A 342 -0.38 -24.04 9.62
C THR A 342 -1.10 -22.71 9.83
N THR A 343 -2.01 -22.66 10.80
CA THR A 343 -2.64 -21.43 11.30
C THR A 343 -1.92 -20.89 12.55
N ALA A 344 -0.69 -21.34 12.79
CA ALA A 344 0.08 -20.93 13.97
C ALA A 344 0.33 -19.41 13.95
N VAL A 345 0.14 -18.78 15.11
CA VAL A 345 0.41 -17.36 15.37
C VAL A 345 1.42 -17.20 16.52
N GLY A 346 1.99 -16.01 16.67
CA GLY A 346 2.85 -15.65 17.81
C GLY A 346 4.11 -16.53 17.95
N SER A 347 4.40 -16.98 19.18
CA SER A 347 5.62 -17.75 19.48
C SER A 347 5.68 -19.11 18.77
N LEU A 348 4.53 -19.77 18.61
CA LEU A 348 4.46 -21.04 17.89
C LEU A 348 4.78 -20.85 16.40
N MET A 349 4.26 -19.79 15.79
CA MET A 349 4.59 -19.41 14.40
C MET A 349 6.09 -19.19 14.24
N ARG A 350 6.71 -18.38 15.11
CA ARG A 350 8.16 -18.11 15.06
C ARG A 350 8.99 -19.39 15.17
N ARG A 351 8.66 -20.28 16.11
CA ARG A 351 9.36 -21.57 16.25
C ARG A 351 9.20 -22.45 15.02
N LYS A 352 8.02 -22.46 14.39
CA LYS A 352 7.79 -23.23 13.17
C LYS A 352 8.59 -22.66 11.99
N LEU A 353 8.66 -21.33 11.87
CA LEU A 353 9.34 -20.62 10.80
C LEU A 353 10.87 -20.61 10.94
N ALA A 354 11.40 -20.77 12.15
CA ALA A 354 12.84 -20.73 12.43
C ALA A 354 13.71 -21.56 11.44
N PRO A 355 13.37 -22.81 11.06
CA PRO A 355 14.18 -23.59 10.12
C PRO A 355 14.40 -22.94 8.75
N VAL A 356 13.47 -22.09 8.30
CA VAL A 356 13.59 -21.38 7.01
C VAL A 356 13.97 -19.91 7.19
N LEU A 357 13.56 -19.27 8.29
CA LEU A 357 13.88 -17.86 8.56
C LEU A 357 15.28 -17.65 9.13
N ASP A 358 15.79 -18.55 9.95
CA ASP A 358 17.14 -18.43 10.51
C ASP A 358 18.21 -18.41 9.40
N PRO A 359 18.23 -19.37 8.44
CA PRO A 359 19.19 -19.31 7.33
C PRO A 359 18.98 -18.11 6.41
N TYR A 360 17.74 -17.64 6.24
CA TYR A 360 17.44 -16.45 5.44
C TYR A 360 17.92 -15.15 6.12
N THR A 361 17.61 -14.96 7.41
CA THR A 361 18.09 -13.80 8.19
C THR A 361 19.60 -13.79 8.36
N GLN A 362 20.26 -14.95 8.33
CA GLN A 362 21.72 -15.02 8.30
C GLN A 362 22.32 -14.37 7.04
N GLN A 363 21.61 -14.38 5.90
CA GLN A 363 22.06 -13.67 4.70
C GLN A 363 22.02 -12.15 4.90
N ILE A 364 20.99 -11.64 5.59
CA ILE A 364 20.91 -10.24 5.98
C ILE A 364 22.08 -9.88 6.90
N ARG A 365 22.36 -10.71 7.92
CA ARG A 365 23.49 -10.50 8.84
C ARG A 365 24.85 -10.51 8.15
N THR A 366 25.01 -11.29 7.09
CA THR A 366 26.25 -11.34 6.29
C THR A 366 26.51 -10.00 5.58
N LEU A 367 25.47 -9.29 5.18
CA LEU A 367 25.56 -8.00 4.49
C LEU A 367 25.61 -6.80 5.46
N LEU A 368 25.24 -7.01 6.72
CA LEU A 368 25.36 -5.99 7.75
C LEU A 368 26.82 -5.80 8.15
N ALA A 369 27.16 -4.59 8.60
CA ALA A 369 28.39 -4.36 9.34
C ALA A 369 28.48 -5.34 10.51
N SER A 370 29.62 -6.01 10.65
CA SER A 370 29.92 -6.75 11.88
C SER A 370 30.17 -5.75 13.00
N ASP A 371 29.51 -5.95 14.14
CA ASP A 371 29.73 -5.17 15.37
C ASP A 371 31.18 -5.27 15.88
#